data_AF-A0A527A2A2-F1
#
_entry.id   AF-A0A527A2A2-F1
#
_cell.length_a   1.000
_cell.length_b   1.000
_cell.length_c   1.000
_cell.angle_alpha   90.00
_cell.angle_beta   90.00
_cell.angle_gamma   90.00
#
_symmetry.space_group_name_H-M   'P 1'
#
loop_
_entity.id
_entity.type
_entity.pdbx_description
1 polymer ?
#
loop_
_entity_poly.entity_id
_entity_poly.type
_entity_poly.pdbx_seq_one_letter_code
_entity_poly.pdbx_strand_id
1 'polypeptide(L)'
;MQSGIERELTGDLPFPGTLTGGDAMSASIDAEQKFDRVKAQLKARLGTEVYSSWFGRMKVAEASRGIVRISVPTAFLRSWINGHYPDLIAELWK
;
A
#
# COMPACT_ATOMS: atom_id res chain seq x y z
N MET A 1 -57.86 11.38 -23.04
CA MET A 1 -57.62 11.54 -21.58
C MET A 1 -56.32 10.79 -21.31
N GLN A 2 -55.21 11.39 -21.74
CA GLN A 2 -54.18 11.98 -20.87
C GLN A 2 -53.48 10.93 -19.99
N SER A 3 -52.27 10.56 -20.38
CA SER A 3 -51.25 10.13 -19.42
C SER A 3 -49.93 10.67 -19.94
N GLY A 4 -49.59 11.83 -19.38
CA GLY A 4 -48.39 12.58 -19.72
C GLY A 4 -47.17 11.86 -19.18
N ILE A 5 -46.13 11.90 -20.00
CA ILE A 5 -44.75 11.61 -19.65
C ILE A 5 -44.27 12.55 -18.53
N GLU A 6 -44.11 12.04 -17.32
CA GLU A 6 -43.43 12.79 -16.27
C GLU A 6 -41.92 12.72 -16.52
N ARG A 7 -41.36 13.90 -16.78
CA ARG A 7 -39.94 14.19 -16.92
C ARG A 7 -39.46 14.74 -15.58
N GLU A 8 -38.15 14.68 -15.38
CA GLU A 8 -37.37 15.41 -14.34
C GLU A 8 -36.92 14.57 -13.15
N LEU A 9 -35.93 13.72 -13.43
CA LEU A 9 -34.99 13.20 -12.44
C LEU A 9 -34.12 14.36 -11.94
N THR A 10 -34.51 14.91 -10.80
CA THR A 10 -33.62 15.69 -9.94
C THR A 10 -32.43 14.82 -9.55
N GLY A 11 -31.22 15.28 -9.88
CA GLY A 11 -29.99 14.54 -9.64
C GLY A 11 -28.78 15.39 -9.97
N ASP A 12 -28.81 16.66 -9.57
CA ASP A 12 -27.61 17.47 -9.41
C ASP A 12 -26.72 16.80 -8.37
N LEU A 13 -25.69 16.09 -8.83
CA LEU A 13 -24.57 15.67 -8.01
C LEU A 13 -23.29 16.09 -8.73
N PRO A 14 -22.68 17.22 -8.35
CA PRO A 14 -21.28 17.44 -8.66
C PRO A 14 -20.47 16.50 -7.77
N PHE A 15 -20.05 15.35 -8.31
CA PHE A 15 -19.00 14.56 -7.67
C PHE A 15 -17.73 15.44 -7.65
N PRO A 16 -17.19 15.81 -6.48
CA PRO A 16 -15.89 16.45 -6.45
C PRO A 16 -14.89 15.38 -6.86
N GLY A 17 -14.45 15.46 -8.11
CA GLY A 17 -13.24 14.81 -8.55
C GLY A 17 -12.10 15.36 -7.68
N THR A 18 -11.72 14.60 -6.65
CA THR A 18 -10.48 14.81 -5.92
C THR A 18 -9.33 14.61 -6.89
N LEU A 19 -8.97 15.68 -7.59
CA LEU A 19 -7.72 15.82 -8.32
C LEU A 19 -6.61 16.04 -7.29
N THR A 20 -6.24 15.00 -6.53
CA THR A 20 -5.01 15.01 -5.72
C THR A 20 -4.01 14.06 -6.34
N GLY A 21 -3.46 14.47 -7.49
CA GLY A 21 -2.40 13.75 -8.19
C GLY A 21 -0.98 14.17 -7.78
N GLY A 22 -0.82 15.13 -6.87
CA GLY A 22 0.49 15.67 -6.48
C GLY A 22 1.10 15.11 -5.18
N ASP A 23 0.26 14.68 -4.23
CA ASP A 23 0.72 14.21 -2.91
C ASP A 23 1.10 12.73 -2.90
N ALA A 24 0.36 11.92 -3.67
CA ALA A 24 0.54 10.46 -3.72
C ALA A 24 1.93 10.06 -4.25
N MET A 25 2.46 10.78 -5.24
CA MET A 25 3.74 10.43 -5.86
C MET A 25 4.95 10.81 -4.99
N SER A 26 4.86 11.88 -4.19
CA SER A 26 5.91 12.21 -3.21
C SER A 26 5.85 11.27 -2.00
N ALA A 27 4.66 10.90 -1.53
CA ALA A 27 4.48 9.96 -0.43
C ALA A 27 4.98 8.55 -0.76
N SER A 28 4.82 8.09 -2.01
CA SER A 28 5.34 6.79 -2.44
C SER A 28 6.86 6.72 -2.40
N ILE A 29 7.55 7.77 -2.83
CA ILE A 29 9.03 7.82 -2.83
C ILE A 29 9.58 7.80 -1.40
N ASP A 30 9.02 8.60 -0.49
CA ASP A 30 9.45 8.64 0.91
C ASP A 30 9.29 7.28 1.61
N ALA A 31 8.20 6.58 1.32
CA ALA A 31 7.94 5.26 1.86
C ALA A 31 8.82 4.18 1.24
N GLU A 32 9.11 4.25 -0.06
CA GLU A 32 10.09 3.36 -0.69
C GLU A 32 11.47 3.53 -0.04
N GLN A 33 11.89 4.76 0.27
CA GLN A 33 13.15 5.03 0.96
C GLN A 33 13.15 4.50 2.42
N LYS A 34 12.07 4.72 3.17
CA LYS A 34 11.91 4.15 4.52
C LYS A 34 11.92 2.62 4.49
N PHE A 35 11.19 2.04 3.54
CA PHE A 35 11.15 0.60 3.35
C PHE A 35 12.51 0.05 2.91
N ASP A 36 13.30 0.81 2.16
CA ASP A 36 14.68 0.43 1.82
C ASP A 36 15.59 0.31 3.05
N ARG A 37 15.46 1.24 3.99
CA ARG A 37 16.15 1.14 5.28
C ARG A 37 15.70 -0.09 6.06
N VAL A 38 14.39 -0.37 6.09
CA VAL A 38 13.85 -1.57 6.76
C VAL A 38 14.37 -2.85 6.08
N LYS A 39 14.38 -2.91 4.75
CA LYS A 39 14.95 -4.02 3.97
C LYS A 39 16.44 -4.23 4.27
N ALA A 40 17.23 -3.16 4.33
CA ALA A 40 18.65 -3.24 4.66
C ALA A 40 18.87 -3.80 6.08
N GLN A 41 18.08 -3.35 7.06
CA GLN A 41 18.13 -3.87 8.43
C GLN A 41 17.65 -5.32 8.53
N LEU A 42 16.57 -5.69 7.81
CA LEU A 42 16.11 -7.07 7.69
C LEU A 42 17.20 -7.96 7.12
N LYS A 43 17.88 -7.52 6.06
CA LYS A 43 19.01 -8.25 5.46
C LYS A 43 20.18 -8.42 6.43
N ALA A 44 20.49 -7.39 7.23
CA ALA A 44 21.54 -7.47 8.24
C ALA A 44 21.17 -8.42 9.41
N ARG A 45 19.90 -8.47 9.81
CA ARG A 45 19.40 -9.29 10.93
C ARG A 45 19.15 -10.75 10.54
N LEU A 46 18.50 -10.98 9.39
CA LEU A 46 18.06 -12.30 8.91
C LEU A 46 19.10 -12.98 8.00
N GLY A 47 20.05 -12.21 7.48
CA GLY A 47 21.00 -12.68 6.48
C GLY A 47 20.45 -12.65 5.05
N THR A 48 21.38 -12.68 4.10
CA THR A 48 21.10 -12.52 2.67
C THR A 48 20.21 -13.65 2.11
N GLU A 49 20.35 -14.88 2.60
CA GLU A 49 19.56 -16.04 2.14
C GLU A 49 18.08 -15.93 2.51
N VAL A 50 17.78 -15.65 3.78
CA VAL A 50 16.40 -15.47 4.25
C VAL A 50 15.79 -14.25 3.58
N TYR A 51 16.52 -13.13 3.53
CA TYR A 51 16.04 -11.94 2.84
C TYR A 51 15.68 -12.21 1.38
N SER A 52 16.56 -12.87 0.61
CA SER A 52 16.33 -13.14 -0.81
C SER A 52 15.12 -14.07 -1.05
N SER A 53 14.94 -15.08 -0.20
CA SER A 53 13.84 -16.04 -0.31
C SER A 53 12.47 -15.46 0.03
N TRP A 54 12.38 -14.55 1.01
CA TRP A 54 11.09 -14.04 1.52
C TRP A 54 10.81 -12.59 1.15
N PHE A 55 11.80 -11.71 1.25
CA PHE A 55 11.65 -10.27 1.05
C PHE A 55 12.18 -9.80 -0.31
N GLY A 56 13.00 -10.60 -1.00
CA GLY A 56 13.62 -10.25 -2.27
C GLY A 56 12.64 -10.02 -3.43
N ARG A 57 11.43 -10.58 -3.34
CA ARG A 57 10.36 -10.45 -4.36
C ARG A 57 9.25 -9.48 -3.95
N MET A 58 9.39 -8.84 -2.78
CA MET A 58 8.38 -7.96 -2.21
C MET A 58 8.51 -6.55 -2.81
N LYS A 59 7.40 -5.93 -3.20
CA LYS A 59 7.36 -4.57 -3.77
C LYS A 59 6.43 -3.67 -2.97
N VAL A 60 6.82 -2.42 -2.76
CA VAL A 60 5.92 -1.39 -2.24
C VAL A 60 4.88 -1.11 -3.32
N ALA A 61 3.61 -1.36 -2.99
CA ALA A 61 2.50 -1.21 -3.90
C ALA A 61 1.95 0.22 -3.84
N GLU A 62 1.89 0.79 -2.65
CA GLU A 62 1.38 2.12 -2.40
C GLU A 62 1.89 2.58 -1.04
N ALA A 63 2.10 3.87 -0.87
CA ALA A 63 2.24 4.44 0.44
C ALA A 63 1.42 5.71 0.55
N SER A 64 0.65 5.83 1.63
CA SER A 64 -0.28 6.93 1.82
C SER A 64 -0.54 7.14 3.30
N ARG A 65 -0.53 8.41 3.75
CA ARG A 65 -0.91 8.84 5.10
C ARG A 65 -0.32 7.96 6.24
N GLY A 66 0.96 7.58 6.13
CA GLY A 66 1.66 6.79 7.15
C GLY A 66 1.41 5.28 7.08
N ILE A 67 0.70 4.79 6.07
CA ILE A 67 0.49 3.36 5.81
C ILE A 67 1.27 2.99 4.54
N VAL A 68 2.09 1.94 4.63
CA VAL A 68 2.78 1.36 3.48
C VAL A 68 2.15 0.03 3.13
N ARG A 69 1.60 -0.05 1.91
CA ARG A 69 1.05 -1.26 1.34
C ARG A 69 2.14 -1.96 0.57
N ILE A 70 2.34 -3.23 0.90
CA ILE A 70 3.40 -4.02 0.28
C ILE A 70 2.78 -5.23 -0.38
N SER A 71 3.05 -5.37 -1.68
CA SER A 71 2.63 -6.50 -2.49
C SER A 71 3.70 -7.56 -2.49
N VAL A 72 3.30 -8.78 -2.12
CA VAL A 72 4.12 -9.99 -2.20
C VAL A 72 3.57 -10.88 -3.31
N PRO A 73 4.42 -11.69 -3.97
CA PRO A 73 4.00 -12.49 -5.12
C PRO A 73 3.00 -13.60 -4.75
N THR A 74 2.94 -14.02 -3.48
CA THR A 74 2.06 -15.11 -3.04
C THR A 74 1.35 -14.77 -1.74
N ALA A 75 0.11 -15.23 -1.60
CA ALA A 75 -0.67 -15.06 -0.38
C ALA A 75 -0.01 -15.73 0.84
N PHE A 76 0.74 -16.82 0.62
CA PHE A 76 1.50 -17.50 1.67
C PHE A 76 2.57 -16.60 2.29
N LEU A 77 3.38 -15.91 1.47
CA LEU A 77 4.38 -14.96 1.97
C LEU A 77 3.75 -13.88 2.84
N ARG A 78 2.59 -13.36 2.41
CA ARG A 78 1.85 -12.34 3.16
C ARG A 78 1.49 -12.86 4.55
N SER A 79 0.92 -14.06 4.62
CA SER A 79 0.48 -14.69 5.86
C SER A 79 1.67 -15.04 6.76
N TRP A 80 2.76 -15.53 6.17
CA TRP A 80 3.97 -15.89 6.89
C TRP A 80 4.68 -14.67 7.48
N ILE A 81 4.80 -13.58 6.72
CA ILE A 81 5.36 -12.31 7.20
C ILE A 81 4.50 -11.74 8.34
N ASN A 82 3.16 -11.75 8.19
CA ASN A 82 2.25 -11.31 9.25
C ASN A 82 2.30 -12.20 10.50
N GLY A 83 2.59 -13.49 10.37
CA GLY A 83 2.66 -14.42 11.49
C GLY A 83 4.00 -14.42 12.23
N HIS A 84 5.12 -14.24 11.51
CA HIS A 84 6.46 -14.41 12.05
C HIS A 84 7.26 -13.11 12.22
N TYR A 85 7.00 -12.10 11.40
CA TYR A 85 7.78 -10.85 11.38
C TYR A 85 6.97 -9.57 11.68
N PRO A 86 5.75 -9.59 12.26
CA PRO A 86 5.04 -8.34 12.52
C PRO A 86 5.79 -7.49 13.55
N ASP A 87 6.35 -8.13 14.57
CA ASP A 87 7.11 -7.48 15.65
C ASP A 87 8.44 -6.92 15.12
N LEU A 88 9.21 -7.75 14.41
CA LEU A 88 10.47 -7.32 13.79
C LEU A 88 10.27 -6.14 12.83
N ILE A 89 9.23 -6.19 11.99
CA ILE A 89 8.92 -5.08 11.08
C ILE A 89 8.54 -3.84 11.89
N ALA A 90 7.71 -3.96 12.92
CA ALA A 90 7.33 -2.83 13.77
C ALA A 90 8.54 -2.20 14.49
N GLU A 91 9.48 -2.99 14.99
CA GLU A 91 10.72 -2.51 15.59
C GLU A 91 11.58 -1.74 14.59
N LEU A 92 11.72 -2.27 13.37
CA LEU A 92 12.54 -1.66 12.32
C LEU A 92 11.93 -0.39 11.71
N TRP A 93 10.61 -0.21 11.86
CA TRP A 93 9.85 0.95 11.38
C TRP A 93 9.85 2.14 12.35
N LYS A 94 10.37 1.95 13.57
CA LYS A 94 10.49 2.99 14.60
C LYS A 94 11.55 4.03 14.24
#